data_AF-A0A957Z243-F1
#
_entry.id   AF-A0A957Z243-F1
#
_cell.length_a   1.000
_cell.length_b   1.000
_cell.length_c   1.000
_cell.angle_alpha   90.00
_cell.angle_beta   90.00
_cell.angle_gamma   90.00
#
_symmetry.space_group_name_H-M   'P 1'
#
loop_
_entity.id
_entity.type
_entity.pdbx_description
1 polymer ?
#
loop_
_entity_poly.entity_id
_entity_poly.type
_entity_poly.pdbx_seq_one_letter_code
_entity_poly.pdbx_strand_id
1 'polypeptide(L)'
;MEQEPFGSIWQRQRPILALLGISSLAGAGLIGLGGLWLTLPGWHFIIWNLWLAWVPVFFALALSWVERKPNPRPVAAAALLGGWLLFFPNAPYLITDLMYARLRRQGMPVYFDVVTLFLFAWTGLLLGFVSLQIIQQLATRRWGSRAGWLVVAGTLLAGGFGVYWG
;
A
#
# COMPACT_ATOMS: atom_id res chain seq x y z
N MET A 1 11.14 -33.54 -9.28
CA MET A 1 9.83 -32.89 -9.07
C MET A 1 10.06 -31.66 -8.20
N GLU A 2 10.48 -30.55 -8.80
CA GLU A 2 10.75 -29.29 -8.09
C GLU A 2 9.52 -28.40 -8.19
N GLN A 3 8.60 -28.54 -7.23
CA GLN A 3 7.49 -27.60 -7.04
C GLN A 3 7.69 -26.81 -5.75
N GLU A 4 8.62 -25.85 -5.68
CA GLU A 4 8.59 -24.87 -4.58
C GLU A 4 9.16 -23.47 -4.95
N PRO A 5 8.44 -22.63 -5.74
CA PRO A 5 8.80 -21.21 -5.81
C PRO A 5 7.74 -20.26 -5.22
N PHE A 6 6.54 -20.72 -4.83
CA PHE A 6 5.45 -19.84 -4.40
C PHE A 6 5.32 -19.66 -2.88
N GLY A 7 5.71 -20.66 -2.08
CA GLY A 7 5.69 -20.56 -0.62
C GLY A 7 6.63 -19.48 -0.06
N SER A 8 7.81 -19.32 -0.68
CA SER A 8 8.86 -18.41 -0.22
C SER A 8 8.48 -16.93 -0.29
N ILE A 9 7.74 -16.50 -1.32
CA ILE A 9 7.29 -15.10 -1.43
C ILE A 9 6.34 -14.77 -0.27
N TRP A 10 5.35 -15.63 -0.03
CA TRP A 10 4.34 -15.39 0.99
C TRP A 10 4.96 -15.45 2.40
N GLN A 11 5.79 -16.46 2.68
CA GLN A 11 6.51 -16.57 3.95
C GLN A 11 7.44 -15.37 4.22
N ARG A 12 8.10 -14.83 3.19
CA ARG A 12 9.02 -13.69 3.33
C ARG A 12 8.29 -12.36 3.51
N GLN A 13 7.09 -12.21 2.95
CA GLN A 13 6.26 -11.01 3.03
C GLN A 13 5.45 -10.93 4.35
N ARG A 14 5.06 -12.08 4.93
CA ARG A 14 4.28 -12.16 6.18
C ARG A 14 4.82 -11.33 7.36
N PRO A 15 6.10 -11.41 7.75
CA PRO A 15 6.60 -10.62 8.89
C PRO A 15 6.59 -9.13 8.58
N ILE A 16 6.83 -8.73 7.33
CA ILE A 16 6.77 -7.32 6.89
C ILE A 16 5.33 -6.82 6.98
N LEU A 17 4.37 -7.59 6.48
CA LEU A 17 2.95 -7.25 6.58
C LEU A 17 2.46 -7.19 8.03
N ALA A 18 2.93 -8.10 8.90
CA ALA A 18 2.61 -8.08 10.32
C ALA A 18 3.19 -6.83 11.00
N LEU A 19 4.44 -6.46 10.70
CA LEU A 19 5.07 -5.24 11.20
C LEU A 19 4.32 -4.00 10.73
N LEU A 20 3.93 -3.92 9.45
CA LEU A 20 3.14 -2.80 8.92
C LEU A 20 1.75 -2.73 9.54
N GLY A 21 1.14 -3.88 9.83
CA GLY A 21 -0.11 -3.97 10.59
C GLY A 21 0.06 -3.43 12.00
N ILE A 22 1.12 -3.82 12.70
CA ILE A 22 1.46 -3.32 14.04
C ILE A 22 1.74 -1.82 14.00
N SER A 23 2.48 -1.31 13.02
CA SER A 23 2.72 0.14 12.85
C SER A 23 1.44 0.92 12.58
N SER A 24 0.52 0.35 11.79
CA SER A 24 -0.81 0.94 11.55
C SER A 24 -1.64 1.00 12.83
N LEU A 25 -1.66 -0.10 13.60
CA LEU A 25 -2.37 -0.20 14.88
C LEU A 25 -1.74 0.70 15.94
N ALA A 26 -0.42 0.84 15.97
CA ALA A 26 0.28 1.74 16.87
C ALA A 26 -0.03 3.21 16.56
N GLY A 27 -0.06 3.61 15.28
CA GLY A 27 -0.47 4.96 14.91
C GLY A 27 -1.95 5.24 15.21
N ALA A 28 -2.84 4.28 14.95
CA ALA A 28 -4.25 4.38 15.36
C ALA A 28 -4.39 4.45 16.90
N GLY A 29 -3.57 3.71 17.64
CA GLY A 29 -3.51 3.73 19.10
C GLY A 29 -3.00 5.05 19.65
N LEU A 30 -2.01 5.69 19.03
CA LEU A 30 -1.56 7.04 19.37
C LEU A 30 -2.67 8.08 19.18
N ILE A 31 -3.43 7.98 18.08
CA ILE A 31 -4.61 8.83 17.84
C ILE A 31 -5.68 8.59 18.93
N GLY A 32 -5.91 7.33 19.30
CA GLY A 32 -6.85 6.94 20.35
C GLY A 32 -6.44 7.41 21.75
N LEU A 33 -5.15 7.35 22.09
CA LEU A 33 -4.59 7.87 23.35
C LEU A 33 -4.64 9.41 23.42
N GLY A 34 -4.73 10.09 22.28
CA GLY A 34 -5.09 11.52 22.21
C GLY A 34 -6.52 11.81 22.70
N GLY A 35 -7.40 10.80 22.77
CA GLY A 35 -8.61 10.73 23.60
C GLY A 35 -9.81 11.61 23.24
N LEU A 36 -9.64 12.81 22.67
CA LEU A 36 -10.75 13.76 22.46
C LEU A 36 -10.80 14.39 21.05
N TRP A 37 -9.91 14.00 20.14
CA TRP A 37 -9.68 14.68 18.85
C TRP A 37 -10.39 14.03 17.64
N LEU A 38 -11.17 12.98 17.89
CA LEU A 38 -11.99 12.28 16.88
C LEU A 38 -13.06 13.19 16.21
N THR A 39 -13.24 14.42 16.68
CA THR A 39 -14.21 15.38 16.17
C THR A 39 -13.66 16.29 15.07
N LEU A 40 -12.34 16.27 14.79
CA LEU A 40 -11.76 17.06 13.71
C LEU A 40 -11.81 16.27 12.37
N PRO A 41 -12.42 16.81 11.31
CA PRO A 41 -12.58 16.14 10.01
C PRO A 41 -11.28 15.65 9.34
N GLY A 42 -10.11 16.12 9.79
CA GLY A 42 -8.80 15.74 9.23
C GLY A 42 -8.31 14.35 9.59
N TRP A 43 -8.58 13.86 10.79
CA TRP A 43 -8.07 12.56 11.23
C TRP A 43 -8.79 11.39 10.58
N HIS A 44 -10.10 11.54 10.34
CA HIS A 44 -10.89 10.56 9.58
C HIS A 44 -10.36 10.36 8.16
N PHE A 45 -9.97 11.46 7.49
CA PHE A 45 -9.41 11.41 6.14
C PHE A 45 -8.09 10.63 6.08
N ILE A 46 -7.20 10.85 7.04
CA ILE A 46 -5.91 10.16 7.13
C ILE A 46 -6.07 8.67 7.45
N ILE A 47 -6.96 8.31 8.38
CA ILE A 47 -7.25 6.91 8.69
C ILE A 47 -7.85 6.22 7.47
N TRP A 48 -8.74 6.90 6.75
CA TRP A 48 -9.34 6.42 5.51
C TRP A 48 -8.29 6.21 4.41
N ASN A 49 -7.36 7.14 4.22
CA ASN A 49 -6.28 6.99 3.25
C ASN A 49 -5.29 5.88 3.64
N LEU A 50 -5.02 5.69 4.94
CA LEU A 50 -4.23 4.55 5.38
C LEU A 50 -4.94 3.23 5.06
N TRP A 51 -6.24 3.15 5.28
CA TRP A 51 -7.03 1.98 4.90
C TRP A 51 -6.99 1.73 3.39
N LEU A 52 -7.09 2.78 2.57
CA LEU A 52 -6.96 2.67 1.12
C LEU A 52 -5.56 2.23 0.67
N ALA A 53 -4.49 2.60 1.39
CA ALA A 53 -3.13 2.14 1.08
C ALA A 53 -2.91 0.64 1.32
N TRP A 54 -3.77 -0.02 2.09
CA TRP A 54 -3.77 -1.49 2.21
C TRP A 54 -4.42 -2.18 1.00
N VAL A 55 -5.31 -1.52 0.28
CA VAL A 55 -6.07 -2.09 -0.84
C VAL A 55 -5.18 -2.66 -1.94
N PRO A 56 -4.12 -1.98 -2.42
CA PRO A 56 -3.19 -2.53 -3.41
C PRO A 56 -2.54 -3.83 -2.92
N VAL A 57 -2.16 -3.92 -1.65
CA VAL A 57 -1.56 -5.14 -1.10
C VAL A 57 -2.57 -6.30 -1.17
N PHE A 58 -3.83 -6.07 -0.83
CA PHE A 58 -4.87 -7.10 -0.94
C PHE A 58 -5.08 -7.57 -2.38
N PHE A 59 -5.13 -6.66 -3.35
CA PHE A 59 -5.23 -7.03 -4.76
C PHE A 59 -4.02 -7.83 -5.24
N ALA A 60 -2.80 -7.42 -4.87
CA ALA A 60 -1.58 -8.13 -5.23
C ALA A 60 -1.52 -9.55 -4.63
N LEU A 61 -1.94 -9.71 -3.37
CA LEU A 61 -2.04 -11.01 -2.71
C LEU A 61 -3.12 -11.89 -3.35
N ALA A 62 -4.31 -11.34 -3.61
CA ALA A 62 -5.39 -12.05 -4.28
C ALA A 62 -4.97 -12.54 -5.67
N LEU A 63 -4.30 -11.68 -6.45
CA LEU A 63 -3.76 -12.02 -7.76
C LEU A 63 -2.74 -13.17 -7.65
N SER A 64 -1.83 -13.09 -6.67
CA SER A 64 -0.86 -14.16 -6.42
C SER A 64 -1.53 -15.50 -6.07
N TRP A 65 -2.71 -15.49 -5.45
CA TRP A 65 -3.47 -16.69 -5.12
C TRP A 65 -4.21 -17.28 -6.33
N VAL A 66 -4.73 -16.43 -7.21
CA VAL A 66 -5.38 -16.86 -8.47
C VAL A 66 -4.35 -17.51 -9.41
N GLU A 67 -3.16 -16.93 -9.53
CA GLU A 67 -2.08 -17.44 -10.40
C GLU A 67 -1.42 -18.72 -9.88
N ARG A 68 -1.63 -19.09 -8.61
CA ARG A 68 -1.18 -20.38 -8.06
C ARG A 68 -2.02 -21.57 -8.53
N LYS A 69 -3.25 -21.33 -8.98
CA LYS A 69 -4.14 -22.43 -9.36
C LYS A 69 -3.68 -23.02 -10.69
N PRO A 70 -3.74 -24.35 -10.88
CA PRO A 70 -3.33 -25.00 -12.12
C PRO A 70 -4.18 -24.57 -13.34
N ASN A 71 -5.37 -24.00 -13.11
CA ASN A 71 -6.19 -23.37 -14.14
C ASN A 71 -6.42 -21.88 -13.79
N PRO A 72 -5.47 -20.98 -14.10
CA PRO A 72 -5.59 -19.57 -13.78
C PRO A 72 -6.75 -18.96 -14.59
N ARG A 73 -7.61 -18.18 -13.92
CA ARG A 73 -8.74 -17.49 -14.58
C ARG A 73 -8.25 -16.14 -15.11
N PRO A 74 -7.97 -15.99 -16.42
CA PRO A 74 -7.31 -14.80 -16.95
C PRO A 74 -8.14 -13.52 -16.75
N VAL A 75 -9.48 -13.64 -16.81
CA VAL A 75 -10.39 -12.51 -16.55
C VAL A 75 -10.30 -12.04 -15.10
N ALA A 76 -10.26 -12.97 -14.14
CA ALA A 76 -10.13 -12.62 -12.73
C ALA A 76 -8.74 -12.02 -12.43
N ALA A 77 -7.67 -12.55 -13.04
CA ALA A 77 -6.34 -12.00 -12.93
C ALA A 77 -6.24 -10.57 -13.48
N ALA A 78 -6.83 -10.32 -14.65
CA ALA A 78 -6.88 -8.99 -15.26
C ALA A 78 -7.68 -8.00 -14.40
N ALA A 79 -8.83 -8.42 -13.85
CA ALA A 79 -9.64 -7.58 -12.96
C ALA A 79 -8.88 -7.20 -11.67
N LEU A 80 -8.16 -8.16 -11.06
CA LEU A 80 -7.35 -7.91 -9.86
C LEU A 80 -6.15 -7.01 -10.16
N LEU A 81 -5.51 -7.16 -11.31
CA LEU A 81 -4.41 -6.30 -11.74
C LEU A 81 -4.89 -4.86 -12.05
N GLY A 82 -6.05 -4.73 -12.70
CA GLY A 82 -6.70 -3.43 -12.94
C GLY A 82 -7.08 -2.73 -11.63
N GLY A 83 -7.68 -3.47 -10.69
CA GLY A 83 -7.96 -2.97 -9.34
C GLY A 83 -6.68 -2.55 -8.62
N TRP A 84 -5.63 -3.38 -8.65
CA TRP A 84 -4.33 -3.02 -8.08
C TRP A 84 -3.81 -1.69 -8.64
N LEU A 85 -3.78 -1.53 -9.96
CA LEU A 85 -3.23 -0.34 -10.61
C LEU A 85 -4.05 0.92 -10.30
N LEU A 86 -5.37 0.79 -10.16
CA LEU A 86 -6.26 1.91 -9.80
C LEU A 86 -6.00 2.42 -8.38
N PHE A 87 -5.75 1.52 -7.43
CA PHE A 87 -5.52 1.87 -6.03
C PHE A 87 -4.03 2.10 -5.70
N PHE A 88 -3.10 1.70 -6.57
CA PHE A 88 -1.66 1.86 -6.37
C PHE A 88 -1.23 3.31 -6.05
N PRO A 89 -1.75 4.36 -6.73
CA PRO A 89 -1.37 5.75 -6.45
C PRO A 89 -1.72 6.20 -5.02
N ASN A 90 -2.64 5.51 -4.33
CA ASN A 90 -3.08 5.90 -3.00
C ASN A 90 -2.02 5.60 -1.92
N ALA A 91 -1.21 4.55 -2.11
CA ALA A 91 -0.13 4.25 -1.18
C ALA A 91 0.93 5.38 -1.06
N PRO A 92 1.45 5.98 -2.15
CA PRO A 92 2.30 7.17 -2.08
C PRO A 92 1.52 8.47 -1.76
N TYR A 93 0.20 8.52 -1.94
CA TYR A 93 -0.64 9.70 -1.62
C TYR A 93 -0.60 10.07 -0.12
N LEU A 94 -0.36 9.10 0.75
CA LEU A 94 -0.13 9.36 2.18
C LEU A 94 1.05 10.30 2.45
N ILE A 95 2.01 10.41 1.52
CA ILE A 95 3.13 11.38 1.62
C ILE A 95 2.65 12.79 1.26
N THR A 96 1.80 12.92 0.24
CA THR A 96 1.25 14.23 -0.14
C THR A 96 0.26 14.76 0.90
N ASP A 97 -0.44 13.87 1.61
CA ASP A 97 -1.30 14.25 2.73
C ASP A 97 -0.54 14.91 3.89
N LEU A 98 0.76 14.60 4.06
CA LEU A 98 1.64 15.30 5.02
C LEU A 98 1.69 16.81 4.74
N MET A 99 1.62 17.21 3.46
CA MET A 99 1.68 18.61 3.07
C MET A 99 0.39 19.34 3.44
N TYR A 100 -0.76 18.69 3.27
CA TYR A 100 -2.07 19.26 3.60
C TYR A 100 -2.37 19.28 5.10
N ALA A 101 -1.81 18.34 5.87
CA ALA A 101 -1.94 18.34 7.33
C ALA A 101 -1.36 19.63 7.97
N ARG A 102 -0.37 20.27 7.33
CA ARG A 102 0.23 21.53 7.78
C ARG A 102 -0.77 22.71 7.78
N LEU A 103 -1.84 22.65 6.98
CA LEU A 103 -2.85 23.71 6.85
C LEU A 103 -4.01 23.61 7.85
N ARG A 104 -4.23 22.47 8.52
CA ARG A 104 -5.40 22.25 9.40
C ARG A 104 -5.15 22.61 10.88
N ARG A 105 -4.20 23.51 11.13
CA ARG A 105 -3.69 23.88 12.46
C ARG A 105 -4.66 24.73 13.26
N GLN A 106 -5.25 24.16 14.31
CA GLN A 106 -5.59 24.92 15.54
C GLN A 106 -5.40 24.02 16.78
N GLY A 107 -4.44 24.37 17.65
CA GLY A 107 -4.45 23.95 19.07
C GLY A 107 -3.60 22.74 19.54
N MET A 108 -2.79 22.06 18.71
CA MET A 108 -2.03 20.86 19.13
C MET A 108 -0.49 21.03 19.16
N PRO A 109 0.22 20.28 20.03
CA PRO A 109 1.68 20.19 20.02
C PRO A 109 2.20 19.52 18.74
N VAL A 110 3.06 20.22 18.02
CA VAL A 110 3.52 19.87 16.66
C VAL A 110 4.16 18.48 16.56
N TYR A 111 4.80 17.99 17.63
CA TYR A 111 5.51 16.71 17.59
C TYR A 111 4.58 15.50 17.48
N PHE A 112 3.37 15.55 18.04
CA PHE A 112 2.46 14.39 18.03
C PHE A 112 1.87 14.14 16.64
N ASP A 113 1.51 15.23 15.95
CA ASP A 113 1.02 15.18 14.57
C ASP A 113 2.12 14.74 13.62
N VAL A 114 3.32 15.33 13.73
CA VAL A 114 4.44 15.00 12.85
C VAL A 114 4.86 13.54 12.98
N VAL A 115 4.94 12.99 14.20
CA VAL A 115 5.31 11.59 14.42
C VAL A 115 4.24 10.64 13.88
N THR A 116 2.96 10.88 14.18
CA THR A 116 1.84 10.05 13.70
C THR A 116 1.74 10.07 12.18
N LEU A 117 1.79 11.26 11.58
CA LEU A 117 1.75 11.46 10.14
C LEU A 117 2.93 10.80 9.44
N PHE A 118 4.15 10.98 9.98
CA PHE A 118 5.35 10.33 9.45
C PHE A 118 5.24 8.81 9.50
N LEU A 119 4.74 8.24 10.61
CA LEU A 119 4.51 6.79 10.73
C LEU A 119 3.52 6.30 9.67
N PHE A 120 2.45 7.03 9.40
CA PHE A 120 1.47 6.66 8.38
C PHE A 120 2.00 6.80 6.96
N ALA A 121 2.72 7.87 6.64
CA ALA A 121 3.37 8.02 5.34
C ALA A 121 4.42 6.94 5.09
N TRP A 122 5.22 6.62 6.11
CA TRP A 122 6.20 5.54 6.04
C TRP A 122 5.53 4.18 5.83
N THR A 123 4.44 3.91 6.57
CA THR A 123 3.66 2.68 6.42
C THR A 123 3.03 2.58 5.04
N GLY A 124 2.43 3.66 4.53
CA GLY A 124 1.86 3.74 3.19
C GLY A 124 2.88 3.46 2.09
N LEU A 125 4.05 4.09 2.16
CA LEU A 125 5.12 3.88 1.19
C LEU A 125 5.62 2.43 1.18
N LEU A 126 5.77 1.82 2.37
CA LEU A 126 6.15 0.42 2.47
C LEU A 126 5.08 -0.54 1.96
N LEU A 127 3.79 -0.25 2.19
CA LEU A 127 2.67 -1.02 1.62
C LEU A 127 2.68 -0.93 0.08
N GLY A 128 2.89 0.28 -0.46
CA GLY A 128 3.05 0.49 -1.90
C GLY A 128 4.20 -0.33 -2.46
N PHE A 129 5.37 -0.26 -1.84
CA PHE A 129 6.56 -1.02 -2.23
C PHE A 129 6.34 -2.53 -2.18
N VAL A 130 5.74 -3.05 -1.10
CA VAL A 130 5.41 -4.47 -0.95
C VAL A 130 4.48 -4.94 -2.06
N SER A 131 3.41 -4.17 -2.34
CA SER A 131 2.46 -4.51 -3.40
C SER A 131 3.14 -4.55 -4.78
N LEU A 132 3.99 -3.57 -5.07
CA LEU A 132 4.75 -3.47 -6.32
C LEU A 132 5.71 -4.64 -6.50
N GLN A 133 6.41 -5.01 -5.42
CA GLN A 133 7.33 -6.13 -5.44
C GLN A 133 6.61 -7.45 -5.77
N ILE A 134 5.40 -7.66 -5.22
CA ILE A 134 4.59 -8.86 -5.53
C ILE A 134 4.23 -8.88 -7.02
N ILE A 135 3.76 -7.76 -7.57
CA ILE A 135 3.38 -7.65 -8.99
C ILE A 135 4.61 -7.81 -9.90
N GLN A 136 5.74 -7.19 -9.58
CA GLN A 136 6.98 -7.32 -10.35
C GLN A 136 7.47 -8.77 -10.39
N GLN A 137 7.42 -9.48 -9.26
CA GLN A 137 7.79 -10.90 -9.21
C GLN A 137 6.84 -11.76 -10.04
N LEU A 138 5.54 -11.48 -10.00
CA LEU A 138 4.56 -12.20 -10.80
C LEU A 138 4.76 -11.96 -12.31
N ALA A 139 4.96 -10.71 -12.72
CA ALA A 139 5.27 -10.33 -14.10
C ALA A 139 6.60 -10.95 -14.57
N THR A 140 7.62 -10.97 -13.70
CA THR A 140 8.92 -11.59 -13.98
C THR A 140 8.79 -13.09 -14.24
N ARG A 141 7.93 -13.78 -13.49
CA ARG A 141 7.68 -15.22 -13.68
C ARG A 141 6.90 -15.51 -14.95
N ARG A 142 5.94 -14.65 -15.30
CA ARG A 142 5.05 -14.83 -16.46
C ARG A 142 5.74 -14.48 -17.79
N TRP A 143 6.52 -13.40 -17.80
CA TRP A 143 7.04 -12.79 -19.04
C TRP A 143 8.54 -12.46 -18.99
N GLY A 144 9.24 -12.81 -17.91
CA GLY A 144 10.68 -12.60 -17.75
C GLY A 144 11.05 -11.28 -17.06
N SER A 145 12.33 -11.18 -16.67
CA SER A 145 12.86 -10.08 -15.83
C SER A 145 12.64 -8.68 -16.44
N ARG A 146 12.83 -8.54 -17.76
CA ARG A 146 12.63 -7.26 -18.46
C ARG A 146 11.19 -6.76 -18.33
N ALA A 147 10.21 -7.64 -18.49
CA ALA A 147 8.79 -7.28 -18.33
C ALA A 147 8.48 -6.87 -16.89
N GLY A 148 9.06 -7.55 -15.89
CA GLY A 148 8.91 -7.17 -14.49
C GLY A 148 9.40 -5.75 -14.19
N TRP A 149 10.56 -5.36 -14.73
CA TRP A 149 11.08 -4.00 -14.59
C TRP A 149 10.28 -2.95 -15.36
N LEU A 150 9.76 -3.29 -16.54
CA LEU A 150 8.87 -2.42 -17.30
C LEU A 150 7.56 -2.16 -16.54
N VAL A 151 6.99 -3.17 -15.89
CA VAL A 151 5.81 -3.00 -15.04
C VAL A 151 6.12 -2.07 -13.87
N VAL A 152 7.29 -2.20 -13.23
CA VAL A 152 7.71 -1.27 -12.17
C VAL A 152 7.80 0.16 -12.69
N ALA A 153 8.55 0.39 -13.78
CA ALA A 153 8.71 1.72 -14.35
C ALA A 153 7.37 2.34 -14.77
N GLY A 154 6.52 1.56 -15.47
CA GLY A 154 5.20 2.00 -15.90
C GLY A 154 4.28 2.33 -14.72
N THR A 155 4.29 1.53 -13.66
CA THR A 155 3.46 1.78 -12.48
C THR A 155 3.95 3.00 -11.70
N LEU A 156 5.26 3.23 -11.59
CA LEU A 156 5.79 4.43 -10.93
C LEU A 156 5.43 5.71 -11.70
N LEU A 157 5.51 5.68 -13.03
CA LEU A 157 5.08 6.79 -13.88
C LEU A 157 3.57 7.03 -13.78
N ALA A 158 2.76 5.98 -13.85
CA ALA A 158 1.31 6.06 -13.70
C ALA A 158 0.90 6.54 -12.30
N GLY A 159 1.61 6.10 -11.25
CA GLY A 159 1.43 6.54 -9.88
C GLY A 159 1.76 8.02 -9.71
N GLY A 160 2.88 8.48 -10.27
CA GLY A 160 3.23 9.91 -10.26
C GLY A 160 2.21 10.78 -11.02
N PHE A 161 1.72 10.31 -12.16
CA PHE A 161 0.66 11.00 -12.91
C PHE A 161 -0.67 11.02 -12.14
N GLY A 162 -1.04 9.91 -11.49
CA GLY A 162 -2.25 9.82 -10.66
C GLY A 162 -2.21 10.76 -9.45
N VAL A 163 -1.05 10.93 -8.82
CA VAL A 163 -0.85 11.90 -7.74
C VAL A 163 -0.92 13.36 -8.24
N TYR A 164 -0.48 13.63 -9.47
CA TYR A 164 -0.56 14.99 -10.04
C TYR A 164 -1.99 15.42 -10.38
N TRP A 165 -2.85 14.48 -10.78
CA TRP A 165 -4.23 14.75 -11.17
C TRP A 165 -5.26 14.70 -10.02
N GLY A 166 -4.90 14.10 -8.89
CA GLY A 166 -5.73 14.05 -7.67
C GLY A 166 -5.52 15.27 -6.79
#